data_AF-A0A948C870-F1
#
_entry.id   AF-A0A948C870-F1
#
_cell.length_a   1.000
_cell.length_b   1.000
_cell.length_c   1.000
_cell.angle_alpha   90.00
_cell.angle_beta   90.00
_cell.angle_gamma   90.00
#
_symmetry.space_group_name_H-M   'P 1'
#
loop_
_entity.id
_entity.type
_entity.pdbx_description
1 polymer ?
#
loop_
_entity_poly.entity_id
_entity_poly.type
_entity_poly.pdbx_seq_one_letter_code
_entity_poly.pdbx_strand_id
1 'polypeptide(L)'
;MEDSKMFCYQCSQTAKGTGCTVSGVCGKAPTVARLQNNLIFSSMGLAAYRYHAQELGFADAEVDKFLSDALYSTVTNVNFDP
;
A
#
# COMPACT_ATOMS: atom_id res chain seq x y z
N MET A 1 -20.30 -0.97 -8.04
CA MET A 1 -18.88 -1.03 -7.61
C MET A 1 -18.17 -2.30 -8.10
N GLU A 2 -18.80 -3.09 -8.99
CA GLU A 2 -18.37 -4.46 -9.30
C GLU A 2 -17.45 -4.59 -10.53
N ASP A 3 -17.21 -3.50 -11.28
CA ASP A 3 -16.47 -3.55 -12.57
C ASP A 3 -15.12 -2.80 -12.60
N SER A 4 -14.63 -2.30 -11.46
CA SER A 4 -13.38 -1.51 -11.44
C SER A 4 -12.15 -2.42 -11.29
N LYS A 5 -11.23 -2.40 -12.26
CA LYS A 5 -10.00 -3.22 -12.23
C LYS A 5 -9.04 -2.81 -11.11
N MET A 6 -9.10 -1.55 -10.66
CA MET A 6 -8.38 -1.00 -9.51
C MET A 6 -9.12 0.19 -8.90
N PHE A 7 -8.62 0.73 -7.79
CA PHE A 7 -8.98 2.07 -7.31
C PHE A 7 -7.77 2.67 -6.59
N CYS A 8 -7.25 3.79 -7.07
CA CYS A 8 -6.14 4.50 -6.45
C CYS A 8 -6.28 6.01 -6.64
N TYR A 9 -6.24 6.76 -5.54
CA TYR A 9 -6.49 8.21 -5.48
C TYR A 9 -5.39 9.01 -4.76
N GLN A 10 -4.22 8.40 -4.51
CA GLN A 10 -3.25 8.97 -3.56
C GLN A 10 -2.46 10.17 -4.08
N CYS A 11 -2.37 10.37 -5.39
CA CYS A 11 -1.57 11.45 -5.98
C CYS A 11 -2.46 12.53 -6.62
N SER A 12 -1.89 13.73 -6.79
CA SER A 12 -2.60 14.87 -7.38
C SER A 12 -3.00 14.66 -8.85
N GLN A 13 -2.36 13.72 -9.55
CA GLN A 13 -2.56 13.46 -10.98
C GLN A 13 -3.58 12.34 -11.25
N THR A 14 -4.43 12.00 -10.28
CA THR A 14 -5.42 10.92 -10.45
C THR A 14 -6.40 11.23 -11.59
N ALA A 15 -6.88 10.18 -12.26
CA ALA A 15 -7.79 10.33 -13.38
C ALA A 15 -9.03 11.14 -12.95
N LYS A 16 -9.35 12.19 -13.73
CA LYS A 16 -10.48 13.12 -13.50
C LYS A 16 -10.46 13.82 -12.12
N GLY A 17 -9.32 13.81 -11.42
CA GLY A 17 -9.22 14.35 -10.06
C GLY A 17 -10.00 13.57 -9.00
N THR A 18 -10.42 12.33 -9.29
CA THR A 18 -11.23 11.50 -8.37
C THR A 18 -10.58 10.17 -8.05
N GLY A 19 -10.03 9.46 -9.04
CA GLY A 19 -9.39 8.17 -8.82
C GLY A 19 -9.14 7.39 -10.10
N CYS A 20 -8.02 6.67 -10.13
CA CYS A 20 -7.67 5.76 -11.21
C CYS A 20 -8.42 4.43 -11.05
N THR A 21 -9.29 4.07 -12.00
CA THR A 21 -10.15 2.87 -11.95
C THR A 21 -9.79 1.78 -12.98
N VAL A 22 -9.12 2.16 -14.08
CA VAL A 22 -8.73 1.24 -15.17
C VAL A 22 -7.22 1.04 -15.23
N SER A 23 -6.44 2.10 -15.05
CA SER A 23 -4.97 2.11 -14.94
C SER A 23 -4.55 3.41 -14.26
N GLY A 24 -3.40 3.42 -13.57
CA GLY A 24 -2.84 4.62 -12.98
C GLY A 24 -2.32 5.59 -14.04
N VAL A 25 -2.58 6.89 -13.87
CA VAL A 25 -1.96 7.96 -14.71
C VAL A 25 -0.43 7.93 -14.61
N CYS A 26 0.10 7.50 -13.46
CA CYS A 26 1.52 7.26 -13.23
C CYS A 26 2.08 5.97 -13.87
N GLY A 27 1.29 5.23 -14.65
CA GLY A 27 1.69 3.95 -15.25
C GLY A 27 1.46 2.72 -14.38
N LYS A 28 0.89 2.86 -13.17
CA LYS A 28 0.61 1.74 -12.27
C LYS A 28 -0.46 0.81 -12.87
N ALA A 29 -0.07 -0.43 -13.14
CA ALA A 29 -1.00 -1.46 -13.63
C ALA A 29 -2.01 -1.89 -12.54
N PRO A 30 -3.22 -2.33 -12.92
CA PRO A 30 -4.24 -2.75 -11.95
C PRO A 30 -3.80 -3.87 -11.01
N THR A 31 -3.01 -4.84 -11.52
CA THR A 31 -2.47 -5.94 -10.71
C THR A 31 -1.55 -5.40 -9.61
N VAL A 32 -0.60 -4.52 -9.96
CA VAL A 32 0.31 -3.87 -8.99
C VAL A 32 -0.49 -3.05 -7.98
N ALA A 33 -1.51 -2.31 -8.41
CA ALA A 33 -2.36 -1.56 -7.49
C ALA A 33 -3.08 -2.47 -6.47
N ARG A 34 -3.58 -3.62 -6.90
CA ARG A 34 -4.21 -4.61 -6.01
C ARG A 34 -3.21 -5.27 -5.06
N LEU A 35 -2.00 -5.56 -5.53
CA LEU A 35 -0.93 -6.11 -4.70
C LEU A 35 -0.47 -5.10 -3.63
N GLN A 36 -0.33 -3.82 -4.00
CA GLN A 36 -0.05 -2.75 -3.04
C GLN A 36 -1.19 -2.57 -2.03
N ASN A 37 -2.46 -2.70 -2.45
CA ASN A 37 -3.60 -2.70 -1.52
C ASN A 37 -3.54 -3.87 -0.54
N ASN A 38 -3.22 -5.08 -1.02
CA ASN A 38 -3.05 -6.25 -0.16
C ASN A 38 -1.89 -6.06 0.81
N LEU A 39 -0.77 -5.52 0.36
CA LEU A 39 0.40 -5.23 1.20
C LEU A 39 0.04 -4.25 2.33
N ILE A 40 -0.67 -3.16 2.02
CA ILE A 40 -1.15 -2.22 3.05
C ILE A 40 -2.09 -2.92 4.03
N PHE A 41 -3.05 -3.71 3.53
CA PHE A 41 -4.01 -4.42 4.37
C PHE A 41 -3.32 -5.39 5.33
N SER A 42 -2.40 -6.23 4.83
CA SER A 42 -1.62 -7.14 5.67
C SER A 42 -0.71 -6.39 6.64
N SER A 43 -0.11 -5.27 6.22
CA SER A 43 0.76 -4.44 7.07
C SER A 43 0.00 -3.81 8.23
N MET A 44 -1.27 -3.44 8.05
CA MET A 44 -2.11 -2.96 9.17
C MET A 44 -2.31 -4.05 10.24
N GLY A 45 -2.50 -5.31 9.82
CA GLY A 45 -2.58 -6.44 10.75
C GLY A 45 -1.27 -6.67 11.51
N LEU A 46 -0.14 -6.64 10.80
CA LEU A 46 1.19 -6.74 11.42
C LEU A 46 1.44 -5.60 12.41
N ALA A 47 1.10 -4.37 12.04
CA ALA A 47 1.25 -3.20 12.90
C ALA A 47 0.42 -3.32 14.19
N ALA A 48 -0.78 -3.89 14.13
CA ALA A 48 -1.60 -4.14 15.33
C ALA A 48 -0.91 -5.10 16.32
N TYR A 49 -0.34 -6.21 15.83
CA TYR A 49 0.43 -7.11 16.69
C TYR A 49 1.72 -6.48 17.20
N ARG A 50 2.43 -5.73 16.35
CA ARG A 50 3.65 -5.01 16.72
C ARG A 50 3.40 -3.99 17.83
N TYR A 51 2.26 -3.31 17.79
CA TYR A 51 1.81 -2.39 18.83
C TYR A 51 1.61 -3.12 20.17
N HIS A 52 0.87 -4.23 20.20
CA HIS A 52 0.68 -4.99 21.44
C HIS A 52 1.98 -5.62 21.98
N ALA A 53 2.90 -6.04 21.11
CA ALA A 53 4.22 -6.49 21.53
C ALA A 53 5.00 -5.34 22.21
N GLN A 54 4.87 -4.11 21.71
CA GLN A 54 5.48 -2.92 22.31
C GLN A 54 4.95 -2.65 23.72
N GLU A 55 3.64 -2.75 23.94
CA GLU A 55 3.02 -2.55 25.26
C GLU A 55 3.51 -3.58 26.30
N LEU A 56 3.96 -4.76 25.84
CA LEU A 56 4.56 -5.79 26.68
C LEU A 56 6.09 -5.64 26.85
N GLY A 57 6.69 -4.57 26.30
CA GLY A 57 8.12 -4.29 26.38
C GLY A 57 8.97 -4.99 25.32
N PHE A 58 8.37 -5.60 24.29
CA PHE A 58 9.08 -6.23 23.19
C PHE A 58 9.23 -5.29 21.98
N ALA A 59 10.37 -5.40 21.30
CA ALA A 59 10.66 -4.69 20.07
C ALA A 59 11.44 -5.59 19.12
N ASP A 60 11.22 -5.39 17.82
CA ASP A 60 11.90 -6.10 16.75
C ASP A 60 12.19 -5.12 15.60
N ALA A 61 13.48 -4.84 15.38
CA ALA A 61 13.91 -3.89 14.36
C ALA A 61 13.66 -4.38 12.93
N GLU A 62 13.59 -5.69 12.71
CA GLU A 62 13.27 -6.27 11.41
C GLU A 62 11.79 -6.01 11.07
N VAL A 63 10.90 -6.18 12.04
CA VAL A 63 9.47 -5.87 11.88
C VAL A 63 9.26 -4.38 11.60
N ASP A 64 9.94 -3.50 12.34
CA ASP A 64 9.84 -2.05 12.18
C ASP A 64 10.37 -1.61 10.80
N LYS A 65 11.48 -2.20 10.35
CA LYS A 65 12.04 -1.98 9.02
C LYS A 65 11.07 -2.46 7.93
N PHE A 66 10.53 -3.67 8.08
CA PHE A 66 9.60 -4.23 7.10
C PHE A 66 8.36 -3.36 6.94
N LEU A 67 7.75 -2.89 8.03
CA LEU A 67 6.59 -1.99 7.98
C LEU A 67 6.93 -0.68 7.23
N SER A 68 8.12 -0.13 7.46
CA SER A 68 8.59 1.08 6.79
C SER A 68 8.82 0.86 5.29
N ASP A 69 9.51 -0.21 4.92
CA ASP A 69 9.77 -0.59 3.52
C ASP A 69 8.47 -0.90 2.77
N ALA A 70 7.55 -1.65 3.41
CA ALA A 70 6.26 -2.01 2.85
C ALA A 70 5.47 -0.74 2.51
N LEU A 71 5.37 0.22 3.44
CA LEU A 71 4.71 1.49 3.17
C LEU A 71 5.40 2.26 2.04
N TYR A 72 6.73 2.39 2.09
CA TYR A 72 7.50 3.13 1.08
C TYR A 72 7.30 2.57 -0.33
N SER A 73 7.26 1.24 -0.48
CA SER A 73 7.06 0.58 -1.77
C SER A 73 5.73 0.92 -2.45
N THR A 74 4.73 1.38 -1.69
CA THR A 74 3.38 1.74 -2.20
C THR A 74 3.23 3.20 -2.61
N VAL A 75 4.23 4.03 -2.29
CA VAL A 75 4.24 5.46 -2.65
C VAL A 75 4.31 5.63 -4.17
N THR A 76 3.71 6.71 -4.66
CA THR A 76 3.66 7.04 -6.08
C THR A 76 5.07 7.06 -6.69
N ASN A 77 5.26 6.31 -7.78
CA ASN A 77 6.51 6.20 -8.55
C ASN A 77 7.68 5.52 -7.81
N VAL A 78 7.43 4.70 -6.79
CA VAL A 78 8.48 3.95 -6.09
C VAL A 78 8.69 2.55 -6.67
N ASN A 79 7.65 1.70 -6.66
CA ASN A 79 7.76 0.33 -7.16
C ASN A 79 6.60 -0.05 -8.08
N PHE A 80 6.93 -0.67 -9.22
CA PHE A 80 6.01 -1.19 -10.23
C PHE A 80 6.20 -2.69 -10.52
N ASP A 81 7.14 -3.34 -9.86
CA ASP A 81 7.38 -4.79 -9.97
C ASP A 81 6.31 -5.56 -9.17
N PRO A 82 5.57 -6.51 -9.76
CA PRO A 82 4.53 -7.30 -9.08
C PRO A 82 5.04 -8.18 -7.93
#